data_AF-A0A429E6H5-F1
#
_entry.id   AF-A0A429E6H5-F1
#
_cell.length_a   1.000
_cell.length_b   1.000
_cell.length_c   1.000
_cell.angle_alpha   90.00
_cell.angle_beta   90.00
_cell.angle_gamma   90.00
#
_symmetry.space_group_name_H-M   'P 1'
#
loop_
_entity.id
_entity.type
_entity.pdbx_description
1 polymer ?
#
loop_
_entity_poly.entity_id
_entity_poly.type
_entity_poly.pdbx_seq_one_letter_code
_entity_poly.pdbx_strand_id
1 'polypeptide(L)'
;MSGDFIVAPPGRVQPPQMLSWMPSRGLLLRVVEFIAGEVADDELSEELHQFTEGGYSYFSLSRYTSGQAEEIMAVVRESLLPAVAEWYPGDDETYDFVTELVDLVKQAQELELIK
;
A
#
# COMPACT_ATOMS: atom_id res chain seq x y z
N MET A 1 -0.29 1.95 18.43
CA MET A 1 0.82 2.48 17.61
C MET A 1 0.33 2.59 16.18
N SER A 2 0.57 3.73 15.53
CA SER A 2 0.37 3.91 14.10
C SER A 2 1.49 3.23 13.32
N GLY A 3 1.25 2.94 12.05
CA GLY A 3 2.29 2.61 11.08
C GLY A 3 2.17 3.54 9.87
N ASP A 4 3.23 3.62 9.07
CA ASP A 4 3.25 4.45 7.86
C ASP A 4 3.25 3.56 6.61
N PHE A 5 2.41 3.88 5.63
CA PHE A 5 2.49 3.38 4.26
C PHE A 5 2.93 4.52 3.36
N ILE A 6 4.17 4.45 2.88
CA ILE A 6 4.80 5.51 2.08
C ILE A 6 4.68 5.15 0.60
N VAL A 7 3.82 5.86 -0.12
CA VAL A 7 3.54 5.70 -1.55
C VAL A 7 4.57 6.48 -2.38
N ALA A 8 5.84 6.05 -2.31
CA ALA A 8 6.96 6.66 -3.03
C ALA A 8 7.65 5.64 -3.94
N PRO A 9 7.05 5.24 -5.08
CA PRO A 9 7.62 4.22 -5.95
C PRO A 9 8.92 4.69 -6.63
N PRO A 10 9.84 3.77 -6.97
CA PRO A 10 11.09 4.13 -7.62
C PRO A 10 10.87 4.79 -8.98
N GLY A 11 11.66 5.83 -9.28
CA GLY A 11 11.59 6.56 -10.55
C GLY A 11 10.62 7.75 -10.55
N ARG A 12 9.92 8.01 -9.44
CA ARG A 12 9.05 9.18 -9.26
C ARG A 12 9.53 10.02 -8.06
N VAL A 13 9.76 11.32 -8.24
CA VAL A 13 10.24 12.21 -7.16
C VAL A 13 9.11 13.09 -6.65
N GLN A 14 8.82 12.95 -5.35
CA GLN A 14 8.20 13.96 -4.50
C GLN A 14 8.80 13.91 -3.09
N PRO A 15 8.64 14.97 -2.27
CA PRO A 15 9.02 14.95 -0.86
C PRO A 15 8.21 13.84 -0.13
N PRO A 16 8.85 13.00 0.72
CA PRO A 16 8.21 11.86 1.38
C PRO A 16 6.98 12.19 2.24
N GLN A 17 6.80 13.46 2.59
CA GLN A 17 5.78 13.94 3.51
C GLN A 17 4.39 14.10 2.88
N MET A 18 4.27 14.04 1.54
CA MET A 18 3.00 14.22 0.83
C MET A 18 2.29 12.91 0.43
N LEU A 19 2.96 11.77 0.55
CA LEU A 19 2.45 10.47 0.09
C LEU A 19 2.50 9.40 1.20
N SER A 20 2.21 9.79 2.44
CA SER A 20 2.15 8.87 3.58
C SER A 20 0.72 8.67 4.04
N TRP A 21 0.26 7.42 4.03
CA TRP A 21 -0.97 7.01 4.71
C TRP A 21 -0.62 6.47 6.09
N MET A 22 -1.26 6.96 7.15
CA MET A 22 -0.87 6.70 8.55
C MET A 22 -1.94 5.91 9.32
N PRO A 23 -2.19 4.63 8.97
CA PRO A 23 -3.20 3.82 9.63
C PRO A 23 -2.78 3.37 11.04
N SER A 24 -3.74 2.77 11.75
CA SER A 24 -3.38 1.89 12.87
C SER A 24 -2.46 0.76 12.38
N ARG A 25 -1.55 0.29 13.24
CA ARG A 25 -0.68 -0.85 12.88
C ARG A 25 -1.46 -2.08 12.44
N GLY A 26 -2.61 -2.37 13.06
CA GLY A 26 -3.44 -3.51 12.69
C GLY A 26 -3.99 -3.40 11.27
N LEU A 27 -4.45 -2.20 10.88
CA LEU A 27 -4.93 -1.96 9.52
C LEU A 27 -3.80 -1.98 8.50
N LEU A 28 -2.62 -1.41 8.82
CA LEU A 28 -1.43 -1.53 7.95
C LEU A 28 -1.11 -2.98 7.63
N LEU A 29 -0.99 -3.84 8.66
CA LEU A 29 -0.65 -5.24 8.48
C LEU A 29 -1.70 -5.98 7.67
N ARG A 30 -2.98 -5.69 7.90
CA ARG A 30 -4.08 -6.30 7.15
C ARG A 30 -4.05 -5.93 5.66
N VAL A 31 -3.75 -4.67 5.34
CA VAL A 31 -3.59 -4.22 3.96
C VAL A 31 -2.38 -4.88 3.30
N VAL A 32 -1.23 -4.93 3.96
CA VAL A 32 -0.02 -5.56 3.40
C VAL A 32 -0.20 -7.07 3.22
N GLU A 33 -0.86 -7.75 4.16
CA GLU A 33 -1.18 -9.17 4.06
C GLU A 33 -2.11 -9.46 2.88
N PHE A 34 -3.10 -8.60 2.65
CA PHE A 34 -3.96 -8.71 1.47
C PHE A 34 -3.17 -8.53 0.18
N ILE A 35 -2.29 -7.53 0.12
CA ILE A 35 -1.44 -7.31 -1.06
C ILE A 35 -0.57 -8.55 -1.31
N ALA A 36 0.02 -9.13 -0.27
CA ALA A 36 0.82 -10.35 -0.38
C ALA A 36 0.06 -11.52 -1.04
N GLY A 37 -1.23 -11.65 -0.78
CA GLY A 37 -2.08 -12.69 -1.38
C GLY A 37 -2.57 -12.40 -2.80
N GLU A 38 -2.45 -11.16 -3.28
CA GLU A 38 -3.00 -10.71 -4.57
C GLU A 38 -1.94 -10.41 -5.63
N VAL A 39 -0.69 -10.20 -5.24
CA VAL A 39 0.43 -10.09 -6.20
C VAL A 39 0.67 -11.42 -6.89
N ALA A 40 1.03 -11.37 -8.18
CA ALA A 40 1.35 -12.53 -9.00
C ALA A 40 2.83 -12.95 -8.90
N ASP A 41 3.72 -12.04 -8.49
CA ASP A 41 5.13 -12.36 -8.21
C ASP A 41 5.26 -13.11 -6.86
N ASP A 42 5.59 -14.40 -6.94
CA ASP A 42 5.76 -15.27 -5.76
C ASP A 42 6.85 -14.75 -4.80
N GLU A 43 7.95 -14.18 -5.32
CA GLU A 43 9.03 -13.64 -4.47
C GLU A 43 8.57 -12.38 -3.73
N LEU A 44 7.81 -11.52 -4.42
CA LEU A 44 7.17 -10.36 -3.81
C LEU A 44 6.15 -10.77 -2.74
N SER A 45 5.32 -11.78 -3.02
CA SER A 45 4.35 -12.33 -2.07
C SER A 45 5.03 -12.79 -0.78
N GLU A 46 6.09 -13.61 -0.90
CA GLU A 46 6.86 -14.09 0.25
C GLU A 46 7.49 -12.94 1.07
N GLU A 47 8.06 -11.95 0.40
CA GLU A 47 8.65 -10.78 1.07
C GLU A 47 7.60 -9.99 1.86
N LEU A 48 6.40 -9.78 1.29
CA LEU A 48 5.31 -9.07 1.93
C LEU A 48 4.75 -9.83 3.14
N HIS A 49 4.65 -11.16 3.06
CA HIS A 49 4.31 -12.00 4.21
C HIS A 49 5.36 -11.91 5.33
N GLN A 50 6.66 -11.92 4.99
CA GLN A 50 7.71 -11.73 6.00
C GLN A 50 7.62 -10.35 6.66
N PHE A 51 7.20 -9.32 5.92
CA PHE A 51 6.96 -8.00 6.50
C PHE A 51 5.83 -8.03 7.54
N THR A 52 4.73 -8.75 7.28
CA THR A 52 3.57 -8.80 8.19
C THR A 52 3.86 -9.56 9.48
N GLU A 53 4.74 -10.56 9.42
CA GLU A 53 5.30 -11.25 10.59
C GLU A 53 6.31 -10.40 11.37
N GLY A 54 6.88 -9.39 10.72
CA GLY A 54 7.91 -8.51 11.27
C GLY A 54 7.43 -7.44 12.25
N GLY A 55 8.39 -6.86 12.98
CA GLY A 55 8.18 -5.75 13.91
C GLY A 55 8.28 -4.35 13.28
N TYR A 56 8.20 -4.25 11.94
CA TYR A 56 8.45 -2.99 11.23
C TYR A 56 7.39 -1.92 11.56
N SER A 57 7.84 -0.66 11.62
CA SER A 57 6.98 0.50 11.90
C SER A 57 6.48 1.21 10.65
N TYR A 58 7.05 0.90 9.47
CA TYR A 58 6.68 1.52 8.20
C TYR A 58 6.87 0.57 7.02
N PHE A 59 6.00 0.72 6.02
CA PHE A 59 6.03 0.09 4.70
C PHE A 59 6.31 1.18 3.65
N SER A 60 7.20 0.92 2.69
CA SER A 60 7.60 1.95 1.71
C SER A 60 7.82 1.36 0.32
N LEU A 61 7.13 1.92 -0.68
CA LEU A 61 7.25 1.47 -2.07
C LEU A 61 8.67 1.65 -2.66
N SER A 62 9.45 2.58 -2.10
CA SER A 62 10.83 2.85 -2.55
C SER A 62 11.81 1.69 -2.33
N ARG A 63 11.41 0.66 -1.57
CA ARG A 63 12.22 -0.54 -1.33
C ARG A 63 12.12 -1.58 -2.44
N TYR A 64 11.07 -1.50 -3.25
CA TYR A 64 10.78 -2.46 -4.31
C TYR A 64 11.35 -2.00 -5.65
N THR A 65 11.39 -2.89 -6.64
CA THR A 65 11.64 -2.48 -8.03
C THR A 65 10.45 -1.69 -8.58
N SER A 66 10.64 -0.94 -9.68
CA SER A 66 9.51 -0.21 -10.31
C SER A 66 8.38 -1.15 -10.75
N GLY A 67 8.70 -2.38 -11.20
CA GLY A 67 7.69 -3.38 -11.57
C GLY A 67 6.86 -3.84 -10.38
N GLN A 68 7.52 -4.25 -9.30
CA GLN A 68 6.86 -4.68 -8.06
C GLN A 68 6.07 -3.54 -7.41
N ALA A 69 6.59 -2.32 -7.42
CA ALA A 69 5.88 -1.16 -6.89
C ALA A 69 4.60 -0.87 -7.71
N GLU A 70 4.65 -0.96 -9.04
CA GLU A 70 3.46 -0.84 -9.89
C GLU A 70 2.45 -1.95 -9.62
N GLU A 71 2.91 -3.18 -9.40
CA GLU A 71 2.05 -4.31 -9.07
C GLU A 71 1.32 -4.12 -7.73
N ILE A 72 2.04 -3.74 -6.67
CA ILE A 72 1.44 -3.37 -5.38
C ILE A 72 0.40 -2.25 -5.57
N MET A 73 0.75 -1.22 -6.32
CA MET A 73 -0.14 -0.09 -6.60
C MET A 73 -1.37 -0.51 -7.41
N ALA A 74 -1.25 -1.47 -8.33
CA ALA A 74 -2.37 -2.02 -9.06
C ALA A 74 -3.36 -2.73 -8.12
N VAL A 75 -2.86 -3.62 -7.26
CA VAL A 75 -3.67 -4.32 -6.24
C VAL A 75 -4.42 -3.33 -5.35
N VAL A 76 -3.72 -2.29 -4.86
CA VAL A 76 -4.34 -1.25 -4.01
C VAL A 76 -5.47 -0.53 -4.74
N ARG A 77 -5.31 -0.17 -6.02
CA ARG A 77 -6.35 0.54 -6.77
C ARG A 77 -7.54 -0.34 -7.16
N GLU A 78 -7.27 -1.60 -7.49
CA GLU A 78 -8.22 -2.44 -8.21
C GLU A 78 -8.96 -3.40 -7.28
N SER A 79 -8.31 -3.88 -6.21
CA SER A 79 -8.84 -4.98 -5.38
C SER A 79 -9.06 -4.60 -3.92
N LEU A 80 -8.45 -3.52 -3.41
CA LEU A 80 -8.45 -3.24 -1.97
C LEU A 80 -9.82 -2.82 -1.40
N LEU A 81 -10.54 -1.90 -2.06
CA LEU A 81 -11.81 -1.39 -1.51
C LEU A 81 -12.89 -2.48 -1.36
N PRO A 82 -13.10 -3.38 -2.34
CA PRO A 82 -13.96 -4.54 -2.15
C PRO A 82 -13.58 -5.38 -0.93
N ALA A 83 -12.29 -5.66 -0.74
CA ALA A 83 -11.81 -6.45 0.40
C ALA A 83 -12.06 -5.74 1.74
N VAL A 84 -11.88 -4.42 1.81
CA VAL A 84 -12.17 -3.63 3.02
C VAL A 84 -13.65 -3.68 3.38
N ALA A 85 -14.54 -3.58 2.40
CA ALA A 85 -15.99 -3.69 2.61
C ALA A 85 -16.39 -5.07 3.17
N GLU A 86 -15.67 -6.14 2.82
CA GLU A 86 -15.86 -7.47 3.39
C GLU A 86 -15.28 -7.60 4.81
N TRP A 87 -14.12 -6.99 5.08
CA TRP A 87 -13.48 -7.04 6.41
C TRP A 87 -14.22 -6.24 7.47
N TYR A 88 -14.80 -5.10 7.07
CA TYR A 88 -15.44 -4.14 7.94
C TYR A 88 -16.83 -3.75 7.38
N PRO A 89 -17.80 -4.68 7.38
CA PRO A 89 -19.09 -4.44 6.76
C PRO A 89 -19.86 -3.33 7.49
N GLY A 90 -20.17 -2.26 6.75
CA GLY A 90 -20.90 -1.08 7.26
C GLY A 90 -20.05 -0.10 8.06
N ASP A 91 -18.73 -0.22 8.03
CA ASP A 91 -17.79 0.74 8.60
C ASP A 91 -17.34 1.74 7.54
N ASP A 92 -18.16 2.78 7.35
CA ASP A 92 -17.90 3.83 6.37
C ASP A 92 -16.63 4.64 6.72
N GLU A 93 -16.28 4.76 8.01
CA GLU A 93 -15.07 5.47 8.47
C GLU A 93 -13.81 4.75 8.01
N THR A 94 -13.71 3.43 8.23
CA THR A 94 -12.58 2.64 7.74
C THR A 94 -12.53 2.62 6.21
N TYR A 95 -13.69 2.55 5.55
CA TYR A 95 -13.76 2.54 4.08
C TYR A 95 -13.28 3.86 3.45
N ASP A 96 -13.78 5.00 3.95
CA ASP A 96 -13.36 6.32 3.48
C ASP A 96 -11.86 6.52 3.75
N PHE A 97 -11.37 6.09 4.91
CA PHE A 97 -9.95 6.20 5.25
C PHE A 97 -9.03 5.34 4.37
N VAL A 98 -9.46 4.16 3.91
CA VAL A 98 -8.69 3.37 2.93
C VAL A 98 -8.83 3.93 1.51
N THR A 99 -9.93 4.62 1.21
CA THR A 99 -10.08 5.35 -0.06
C THR A 99 -8.99 6.42 -0.20
N GLU A 100 -8.56 7.06 0.89
CA GLU A 100 -7.40 7.98 0.88
C GLU A 100 -6.12 7.30 0.39
N LEU A 101 -5.83 6.07 0.82
CA LEU A 101 -4.66 5.31 0.33
C LEU A 101 -4.75 5.07 -1.18
N VAL A 102 -5.94 4.69 -1.67
CA VAL A 102 -6.18 4.48 -3.10
C VAL A 102 -5.93 5.77 -3.89
N ASP A 103 -6.37 6.91 -3.37
CA ASP A 103 -6.17 8.20 -4.03
C ASP A 103 -4.71 8.66 -3.97
N LEU A 104 -3.97 8.37 -2.91
CA LEU A 104 -2.52 8.57 -2.85
C LEU A 104 -1.79 7.74 -3.91
N VAL A 105 -2.21 6.48 -4.12
CA VAL A 105 -1.66 5.62 -5.18
C VAL A 105 -1.95 6.16 -6.56
N LYS A 106 -3.18 6.64 -6.83
CA LYS A 106 -3.51 7.29 -8.12
C LYS A 106 -2.66 8.54 -8.35
N GLN A 107 -2.55 9.41 -7.34
CA GLN A 107 -1.70 10.60 -7.40
C GLN A 107 -0.25 10.23 -7.72
N ALA A 108 0.28 9.19 -7.08
CA ALA A 108 1.63 8.72 -7.33
C ALA A 108 1.82 8.19 -8.76
N GLN A 109 0.81 7.61 -9.41
CA GLN A 109 0.91 7.17 -10.81
C GLN A 109 0.93 8.32 -11.81
N GLU A 110 0.22 9.40 -11.51
CA GLU A 110 0.15 10.60 -12.35
C GLU A 110 1.45 11.42 -12.33
N LEU A 111 2.35 11.16 -11.38
CA LEU A 111 3.65 11.83 -11.33
C LEU A 111 4.55 11.42 -12.49
N GLU A 112 5.20 12.42 -13.10
CA GLU A 112 6.16 12.21 -14.18
C GLU A 112 7.30 11.27 -13.76
N LEU A 113 7.61 10.30 -14.62
CA LEU A 113 8.80 9.49 -14.48
C LEU A 113 10.03 10.36 -14.71
N ILE A 114 11.00 10.27 -13.80
CA ILE A 114 12.31 10.88 -13.99
C ILE A 114 13.02 10.11 -15.09
N LYS A 115 13.33 10.81 -16.19
CA LYS A 115 14.10 10.27 -17.31
C LYS A 115 15.58 10.09 -16.96
#